data_AF-A0A1G9L640-F1
#
_entry.id   AF-A0A1G9L640-F1
#
_cell.length_a   1.000
_cell.length_b   1.000
_cell.length_c   1.000
_cell.angle_alpha   90.00
_cell.angle_beta   90.00
_cell.angle_gamma   90.00
#
_symmetry.space_group_name_H-M   'P 1'
#
loop_
_entity.id
_entity.type
_entity.pdbx_description
1 polymer ?
#
loop_
_entity_poly.entity_id
_entity_poly.type
_entity_poly.pdbx_seq_one_letter_code
_entity_poly.pdbx_strand_id
1 'polypeptide(L)'
;MSRASRRRERVLEHLVELGRLPLGADPEPAFRARLRAQLLSGELTDEPVHHVRHRPRHRRPVRRRPVLSQLATLGLAAAMMVSAFATYQAVPGDSLYPLKRAAESTLVHLSTDDAERGQRELDSAKTRAKEVASLLGSSVDGPLVSRTLKDMEESTRAGISRLERVEPRSPKIKSFARDQKEVVGPMLTQLNEAEAVQAEGYLDYIEGLVVPN
;
A
#
# COMPACT_ATOMS: atom_id res chain seq x y z
N MET A 1 -8.95 4.33 -36.02
CA MET A 1 -8.86 4.52 -34.55
C MET A 1 -8.57 3.17 -33.86
N SER A 2 -7.50 3.11 -33.07
CA SER A 2 -7.05 1.87 -32.38
C SER A 2 -8.01 1.43 -31.28
N ARG A 3 -8.10 0.10 -31.01
CA ARG A 3 -8.90 -0.47 -29.91
C ARG A 3 -8.51 0.10 -28.54
N ALA A 4 -7.24 0.44 -28.35
CA ALA A 4 -6.74 1.06 -27.12
C ALA A 4 -7.29 2.49 -26.91
N SER A 5 -7.43 3.27 -27.99
CA SER A 5 -8.01 4.63 -27.93
C SER A 5 -9.48 4.59 -27.50
N ARG A 6 -10.25 3.65 -28.06
CA ARG A 6 -11.66 3.45 -27.68
C ARG A 6 -11.84 2.97 -26.25
N ARG A 7 -10.89 2.19 -25.70
CA ARG A 7 -10.92 1.78 -24.29
C ARG A 7 -10.63 2.95 -23.37
N ARG A 8 -9.65 3.79 -23.72
CA ARG A 8 -9.30 5.00 -22.95
C ARG A 8 -10.45 6.00 -22.92
N GLU A 9 -11.11 6.21 -24.05
CA GLU A 9 -12.24 7.12 -24.18
C GLU A 9 -13.42 6.69 -23.31
N ARG A 10 -13.77 5.40 -23.33
CA ARG A 10 -14.80 4.83 -22.43
C ARG A 10 -14.47 4.98 -20.94
N VAL A 11 -13.19 4.85 -20.56
CA VAL A 11 -12.77 5.05 -19.18
C VAL A 11 -12.93 6.52 -18.78
N LEU A 12 -12.59 7.45 -19.66
CA LEU A 12 -12.75 8.89 -19.41
C LEU A 12 -14.23 9.28 -19.31
N GLU A 13 -15.08 8.74 -20.17
CA GLU A 13 -16.54 8.93 -20.09
C GLU A 13 -17.08 8.44 -18.74
N HIS A 14 -16.66 7.26 -18.29
CA HIS A 14 -17.11 6.69 -17.03
C HIS A 14 -16.61 7.48 -15.81
N LEU A 15 -15.38 8.00 -15.85
CA LEU A 15 -14.85 8.86 -14.80
C LEU A 15 -15.58 10.21 -14.73
N VAL A 16 -16.00 10.75 -15.86
CA VAL A 16 -16.81 11.98 -15.93
C VAL A 16 -18.23 11.73 -15.41
N GLU A 17 -18.82 10.55 -15.69
CA GLU A 17 -20.09 10.15 -15.09
C GLU A 17 -19.99 10.02 -13.57
N LEU A 18 -18.93 9.35 -13.08
CA LEU A 18 -18.69 9.20 -11.64
C LEU A 18 -18.47 10.55 -10.95
N GLY A 19 -17.78 11.49 -11.59
CA GLY A 19 -17.57 12.84 -11.06
C GLY A 19 -18.83 13.71 -11.00
N ARG A 20 -19.90 13.31 -11.70
CA ARG A 20 -21.22 13.98 -11.67
C ARG A 20 -22.19 13.32 -10.69
N LEU A 21 -21.85 12.16 -10.14
CA LEU A 21 -22.63 11.57 -9.06
C LEU A 21 -22.49 12.46 -7.82
N PRO A 22 -23.59 12.78 -7.12
CA PRO A 22 -23.56 13.54 -5.89
C PRO A 22 -22.94 12.65 -4.79
N LEU A 23 -21.61 12.61 -4.73
CA LEU A 23 -20.83 11.94 -3.69
C LEU A 23 -20.92 12.78 -2.41
N GLY A 24 -22.05 12.63 -1.71
CA GLY A 24 -22.31 13.30 -0.44
C GLY A 24 -22.54 14.80 -0.58
N ALA A 25 -23.36 15.35 0.32
CA ALA A 25 -23.54 16.78 0.37
C ALA A 25 -22.18 17.47 0.59
N ASP A 26 -21.98 18.55 -0.15
CA ASP A 26 -20.84 19.44 -0.04
C ASP A 26 -20.70 19.85 1.44
N PRO A 27 -19.49 19.85 2.06
CA PRO A 27 -19.36 19.94 3.51
C PRO A 27 -20.07 21.17 4.08
N GLU A 28 -20.56 21.09 5.32
CA GLU A 28 -21.34 22.19 5.90
C GLU A 28 -20.57 23.53 5.79
N PRO A 29 -21.20 24.65 5.36
CA PRO A 29 -20.48 25.91 5.15
C PRO A 29 -19.74 26.41 6.39
N ALA A 30 -20.30 26.17 7.58
CA ALA A 30 -19.67 26.50 8.86
C ALA A 30 -18.39 25.69 9.09
N PHE A 31 -18.40 24.40 8.74
CA PHE A 31 -17.23 23.54 8.79
C PHE A 31 -16.14 24.02 7.82
N ARG A 32 -16.51 24.35 6.57
CA ARG A 32 -15.56 24.89 5.57
C ARG A 32 -14.94 26.21 5.99
N ALA A 33 -15.75 27.12 6.55
CA ALA A 33 -15.25 28.40 7.05
C ALA A 33 -14.28 28.20 8.23
N ARG A 34 -14.60 27.28 9.15
CA ARG A 34 -13.74 26.95 10.30
C ARG A 34 -12.43 26.30 9.85
N LEU A 35 -12.48 25.34 8.93
CA LEU A 35 -11.29 24.68 8.40
C LEU A 35 -10.42 25.66 7.62
N ARG A 36 -11.01 26.52 6.78
CA ARG A 36 -10.28 27.56 6.06
C ARG A 36 -9.60 28.53 7.03
N ALA A 37 -10.30 28.92 8.10
CA ALA A 37 -9.72 29.77 9.13
C ALA A 37 -8.53 29.07 9.82
N GLN A 38 -8.69 27.81 10.26
CA GLN A 38 -7.63 27.01 10.90
C GLN A 38 -6.40 26.84 10.00
N LEU A 39 -6.61 26.62 8.70
CA LEU A 39 -5.52 26.48 7.72
C LEU A 39 -4.80 27.80 7.48
N LEU A 40 -5.53 28.93 7.43
CA LEU A 40 -4.94 30.26 7.24
C LEU A 40 -4.26 30.79 8.52
N SER A 41 -4.75 30.41 9.70
CA SER A 41 -4.11 30.77 10.98
C SER A 41 -2.98 29.81 11.38
N GLY A 42 -2.82 28.68 10.68
CA GLY A 42 -1.81 27.66 10.99
C GLY A 42 -2.06 26.95 12.33
N GLU A 43 -3.28 27.08 12.86
CA GLU A 43 -3.68 26.56 14.16
C GLU A 43 -4.37 25.21 13.91
N LEU A 44 -3.57 24.20 13.59
CA LEU A 44 -4.01 22.81 13.72
C LEU A 44 -4.10 22.53 15.21
N THR A 45 -5.28 22.81 15.76
CA THR A 45 -5.66 22.36 17.08
C THR A 45 -5.77 20.84 16.98
N ASP A 46 -4.95 20.16 17.77
CA ASP A 46 -5.21 18.79 18.19
C ASP A 46 -6.62 18.80 18.79
N GLU A 47 -7.59 18.17 18.12
CA GLU A 47 -8.94 17.99 18.67
C GLU A 47 -8.92 16.65 19.40
N PRO A 48 -8.77 16.64 20.74
CA PRO A 48 -8.93 15.42 21.50
C PRO A 48 -10.41 15.04 21.48
N VAL A 49 -10.66 13.80 21.08
CA VAL A 49 -11.95 13.13 21.19
C VAL A 49 -12.53 13.33 22.61
N HIS A 50 -13.80 13.74 22.66
CA HIS A 50 -14.52 14.21 23.85
C HIS A 50 -14.25 13.51 25.19
N HIS A 51 -13.90 14.29 26.22
CA HIS A 51 -14.35 14.06 27.59
C HIS A 51 -14.81 15.36 28.28
N VAL A 52 -16.01 15.32 28.83
CA VAL A 52 -16.69 16.36 29.60
C VAL A 52 -15.96 16.60 30.94
N ARG A 53 -15.61 17.86 31.28
CA ARG A 53 -16.17 18.65 32.42
C ARG A 53 -15.33 19.90 32.77
N HIS A 54 -16.00 21.06 32.68
CA HIS A 54 -15.89 22.35 33.40
C HIS A 54 -14.57 23.11 33.73
N ARG A 55 -14.56 24.32 33.13
CA ARG A 55 -14.34 25.69 33.65
C ARG A 55 -12.95 26.35 33.52
N PRO A 56 -12.93 27.68 33.29
CA PRO A 56 -11.91 28.34 32.48
C PRO A 56 -10.92 29.15 33.33
N ARG A 57 -9.70 29.32 32.84
CA ARG A 57 -8.84 30.43 33.26
C ARG A 57 -8.20 31.10 32.04
N HIS A 58 -8.59 32.35 31.84
CA HIS A 58 -7.98 33.28 30.89
C HIS A 58 -6.46 33.35 31.06
N ARG A 59 -5.72 33.23 29.96
CA ARG A 59 -4.41 33.84 29.81
C ARG A 59 -4.38 34.68 28.53
N ARG A 60 -4.00 35.94 28.73
CA ARG A 60 -3.84 37.00 27.72
C ARG A 60 -2.80 36.61 26.65
N PRO A 61 -2.89 37.18 25.44
CA PRO A 61 -2.03 36.77 24.33
C PRO A 61 -0.64 37.37 24.48
N VAL A 62 0.39 36.51 24.53
CA VAL A 62 1.77 36.96 24.40
C VAL A 62 2.11 36.92 22.92
N ARG A 63 2.17 38.11 22.30
CA ARG A 63 2.83 38.34 21.01
C ARG A 63 4.21 37.70 21.04
N ARG A 64 4.44 36.64 20.26
CA ARG A 64 5.79 36.18 19.91
C ARG A 64 5.95 36.08 18.40
N ARG A 65 7.00 36.77 17.96
CA ARG A 65 7.52 36.89 16.59
C ARG A 65 8.12 35.55 16.09
N PRO A 66 8.43 35.43 14.79
CA PRO A 66 8.35 34.18 14.04
C PRO A 66 9.62 33.35 14.21
N VAL A 67 9.54 32.33 15.06
CA VAL A 67 10.52 31.22 15.11
C VAL A 67 9.80 29.87 14.88
N LEU A 68 8.52 29.91 14.52
CA LEU A 68 7.66 28.73 14.37
C LEU A 68 7.81 27.98 13.03
N SER A 69 8.46 28.56 12.01
CA SER A 69 8.51 27.95 10.68
C SER A 69 9.33 26.66 10.64
N GLN A 70 10.41 26.55 11.42
CA GLN A 70 11.28 25.36 11.43
C GLN A 70 10.71 24.18 12.25
N LEU A 71 9.93 24.47 13.31
CA LEU A 71 9.25 23.43 14.09
C LEU A 71 8.01 22.90 13.37
N ALA A 72 7.30 23.75 12.60
CA ALA A 72 6.19 23.33 11.76
C ALA A 72 6.63 22.36 10.65
N THR A 73 7.82 22.56 10.05
CA THR A 73 8.36 21.63 9.03
C THR A 73 8.77 20.29 9.61
N LEU A 74 9.31 20.24 10.85
CA LEU A 74 9.63 18.98 11.53
C LEU A 74 8.37 18.21 11.95
N GLY A 75 7.32 18.90 12.42
CA GLY A 75 6.04 18.30 12.79
C GLY A 75 5.29 17.73 11.58
N LEU A 76 5.32 18.41 10.43
CA LEU A 76 4.75 17.90 9.18
C LEU A 76 5.48 16.66 8.69
N ALA A 77 6.82 16.66 8.75
CA ALA A 77 7.62 15.49 8.41
C ALA A 77 7.30 14.31 9.35
N ALA A 78 7.20 14.54 10.66
CA ALA A 78 6.85 13.52 11.64
C ALA A 78 5.41 12.99 11.49
N ALA A 79 4.43 13.85 11.21
CA ALA A 79 3.05 13.43 10.94
C ALA A 79 2.95 12.60 9.65
N MET A 80 3.63 13.02 8.58
CA MET A 80 3.77 12.20 7.37
C MET A 80 4.49 10.88 7.66
N MET A 81 5.47 10.87 8.58
CA MET A 81 6.19 9.67 8.98
C MET A 81 5.33 8.71 9.82
N VAL A 82 4.48 9.20 10.72
CA VAL A 82 3.54 8.38 11.52
C VAL A 82 2.45 7.78 10.63
N SER A 83 1.91 8.55 9.67
CA SER A 83 1.04 8.01 8.63
C SER A 83 1.76 6.99 7.74
N ALA A 84 3.06 7.19 7.47
CA ALA A 84 3.87 6.25 6.70
C ALA A 84 4.09 4.92 7.43
N PHE A 85 4.29 4.90 8.75
CA PHE A 85 4.48 3.66 9.52
C PHE A 85 3.22 2.78 9.55
N ALA A 86 2.03 3.37 9.73
CA ALA A 86 0.78 2.63 9.64
C ALA A 86 0.49 2.14 8.21
N THR A 87 0.82 2.96 7.20
CA THR A 87 0.69 2.57 5.78
C THR A 87 1.64 1.41 5.41
N TYR A 88 2.84 1.37 5.98
CA TYR A 88 3.82 0.32 5.68
C TYR A 88 3.39 -1.06 6.21
N GLN A 89 2.74 -1.08 7.37
CA GLN A 89 2.25 -2.32 7.99
C GLN A 89 0.86 -2.74 7.50
N ALA A 90 0.17 -1.87 6.75
CA ALA A 90 -1.17 -2.15 6.25
C ALA A 90 -1.18 -3.48 5.45
N VAL A 91 -2.17 -4.32 5.75
CA VAL A 91 -2.44 -5.59 5.07
C VAL A 91 -3.77 -5.49 4.29
N PRO A 92 -4.05 -6.40 3.35
CA PRO A 92 -5.34 -6.44 2.66
C PRO A 92 -6.52 -6.36 3.64
N GLY A 93 -7.45 -5.43 3.37
CA GLY A 93 -8.58 -5.14 4.26
C GLY A 93 -8.41 -3.86 5.09
N ASP A 94 -7.18 -3.39 5.29
CA ASP A 94 -6.94 -2.12 5.99
C ASP A 94 -7.29 -0.91 5.11
N SER A 95 -7.78 0.16 5.73
CA SER A 95 -8.18 1.40 5.05
C SER A 95 -7.04 2.06 4.26
N LEU A 96 -5.80 1.94 4.75
CA LEU A 96 -4.60 2.49 4.11
C LEU A 96 -3.93 1.52 3.11
N TYR A 97 -4.43 0.29 2.97
CA TYR A 97 -3.83 -0.70 2.07
C TYR A 97 -3.80 -0.24 0.60
N PRO A 98 -4.85 0.38 0.03
CA PRO A 98 -4.79 0.87 -1.35
C PRO A 98 -3.68 1.92 -1.56
N LEU A 99 -3.41 2.74 -0.54
CA LEU A 99 -2.33 3.73 -0.59
C LEU A 99 -0.96 3.05 -0.59
N LYS A 100 -0.78 2.00 0.24
CA LYS A 100 0.43 1.16 0.23
C LYS A 100 0.68 0.58 -1.16
N ARG A 101 -0.33 -0.05 -1.78
CA ARG A 101 -0.21 -0.61 -3.15
C ARG A 101 0.16 0.44 -4.19
N ALA A 102 -0.44 1.64 -4.11
CA ALA A 102 -0.13 2.72 -5.04
C ALA A 102 1.33 3.20 -4.90
N ALA A 103 1.84 3.32 -3.66
CA ALA A 103 3.22 3.69 -3.40
C ALA A 103 4.21 2.62 -3.94
N GLU A 104 3.95 1.34 -3.67
CA GLU A 104 4.77 0.23 -4.15
C GLU A 104 4.79 0.14 -5.69
N SER A 105 3.62 0.26 -6.33
CA SER A 105 3.53 0.27 -7.79
C SER A 105 4.30 1.45 -8.41
N THR A 106 4.28 2.61 -7.74
CA THR A 106 5.06 3.78 -8.17
C THR A 106 6.56 3.49 -8.10
N LEU A 107 7.02 2.82 -7.04
CA LEU A 107 8.44 2.43 -6.93
C LEU A 107 8.85 1.47 -8.04
N VAL A 108 8.02 0.48 -8.38
CA VAL A 108 8.29 -0.41 -9.54
C VAL A 108 8.36 0.39 -10.84
N HIS A 109 7.43 1.31 -11.08
CA HIS A 109 7.40 2.10 -12.33
C HIS A 109 8.56 3.11 -12.44
N LEU A 110 9.02 3.66 -11.31
CA LEU A 110 10.13 4.62 -11.28
C LEU A 110 11.51 3.98 -11.39
N SER A 111 11.64 2.65 -11.24
CA SER A 111 12.89 1.95 -11.52
C SER A 111 13.36 2.25 -12.94
N THR A 112 14.64 2.61 -13.07
CA THR A 112 15.21 3.12 -14.34
C THR A 112 15.62 2.01 -15.29
N ASP A 113 15.95 0.84 -14.77
CA ASP A 113 16.34 -0.32 -15.56
C ASP A 113 15.48 -1.56 -15.23
N ASP A 114 15.54 -2.54 -16.13
CA ASP A 114 14.72 -3.75 -16.04
C ASP A 114 15.19 -4.71 -14.95
N ALA A 115 16.47 -4.71 -14.57
CA ALA A 115 16.96 -5.55 -13.47
C ALA A 115 16.43 -5.04 -12.13
N GLU A 116 16.47 -3.73 -11.90
CA GLU A 116 15.91 -3.05 -10.74
C GLU A 116 14.39 -3.25 -10.67
N ARG A 117 13.67 -3.10 -11.79
CA ARG A 117 12.23 -3.41 -11.86
C ARG A 117 11.95 -4.85 -11.47
N GLY A 118 12.75 -5.78 -12.00
CA GLY A 118 12.60 -7.20 -11.71
C GLY A 118 12.80 -7.50 -10.23
N GLN A 119 13.81 -6.88 -9.62
CA GLN A 119 14.07 -6.98 -8.19
C GLN A 119 12.92 -6.40 -7.35
N ARG A 120 12.38 -5.22 -7.71
CA ARG A 120 11.24 -4.62 -6.99
C ARG A 120 9.96 -5.45 -7.06
N GLU A 121 9.74 -6.16 -8.17
CA GLU A 121 8.64 -7.12 -8.28
C GLU A 121 8.85 -8.33 -7.35
N LEU A 122 10.08 -8.87 -7.26
CA LEU A 122 10.39 -9.92 -6.28
C LEU A 122 10.22 -9.43 -4.83
N ASP A 123 10.60 -8.19 -4.52
CA ASP A 123 10.38 -7.61 -3.20
C ASP A 123 8.89 -7.41 -2.90
N SER A 124 8.09 -7.08 -3.92
CA SER A 124 6.63 -7.00 -3.83
C SER A 124 6.01 -8.36 -3.52
N ALA A 125 6.48 -9.43 -4.17
CA ALA A 125 6.08 -10.80 -3.89
C ALA A 125 6.44 -11.25 -2.47
N LYS A 126 7.66 -10.96 -1.99
CA LYS A 126 8.06 -11.19 -0.60
C LYS A 126 7.15 -10.46 0.38
N THR A 127 6.74 -9.24 0.04
CA THR A 127 5.80 -8.46 0.85
C THR A 127 4.41 -9.08 0.86
N ARG A 128 3.91 -9.56 -0.29
CA ARG A 128 2.60 -10.25 -0.34
C ARG A 128 2.61 -11.54 0.49
N ALA A 129 3.70 -12.31 0.49
CA ALA A 129 3.81 -13.50 1.34
C ALA A 129 3.69 -13.16 2.84
N LYS A 130 4.32 -12.07 3.29
CA LYS A 130 4.17 -11.59 4.67
C LYS A 130 2.74 -11.14 4.97
N GLU A 131 2.07 -10.51 4.02
CA GLU A 131 0.66 -10.14 4.15
C GLU A 131 -0.24 -11.37 4.28
N VAL A 132 0.00 -12.43 3.50
CA VAL A 132 -0.69 -13.73 3.67
C VAL A 132 -0.45 -14.27 5.08
N ALA A 133 0.79 -14.27 5.57
CA ALA A 133 1.10 -14.70 6.94
C ALA A 133 0.28 -13.94 7.99
N SER A 134 0.20 -12.62 7.86
CA SER A 134 -0.55 -11.75 8.78
C SER A 134 -2.06 -12.01 8.71
N LEU A 135 -2.59 -12.27 7.51
CA LEU A 135 -4.01 -12.61 7.32
C LEU A 135 -4.36 -13.95 7.97
N LEU A 136 -3.50 -14.96 7.84
CA LEU A 136 -3.68 -16.28 8.47
C LEU A 136 -3.61 -16.23 9.99
N GLY A 137 -2.81 -15.31 10.55
CA GLY A 137 -2.75 -15.06 11.99
C GLY A 137 -3.94 -14.26 12.54
N SER A 138 -4.84 -13.79 11.67
CA SER A 138 -5.99 -12.97 12.03
C SER A 138 -7.29 -13.72 11.70
N SER A 139 -8.42 -13.37 12.32
CA SER A 139 -9.73 -13.99 12.02
C SER A 139 -10.35 -13.46 10.71
N VAL A 140 -9.51 -13.25 9.68
CA VAL A 140 -9.83 -12.48 8.47
C VAL A 140 -10.31 -13.38 7.32
N ASP A 141 -11.08 -12.76 6.42
CA ASP A 141 -11.82 -13.34 5.29
C ASP A 141 -10.93 -14.10 4.27
N GLY A 142 -11.22 -15.38 4.00
CA GLY A 142 -10.52 -16.23 3.03
C GLY A 142 -10.35 -15.63 1.61
N PRO A 143 -11.36 -14.95 1.02
CA PRO A 143 -11.21 -14.18 -0.21
C PRO A 143 -10.03 -13.20 -0.25
N LEU A 144 -9.63 -12.62 0.89
CA LEU A 144 -8.44 -11.76 0.95
C LEU A 144 -7.15 -12.58 0.88
N VAL A 145 -7.08 -13.74 1.55
CA VAL A 145 -5.94 -14.66 1.45
C VAL A 145 -5.75 -15.12 0.01
N SER A 146 -6.80 -15.62 -0.65
CA SER A 146 -6.70 -16.12 -2.03
C SER A 146 -6.26 -15.02 -3.01
N ARG A 147 -6.79 -13.80 -2.88
CA ARG A 147 -6.36 -12.65 -3.71
C ARG A 147 -4.91 -12.28 -3.45
N THR A 148 -4.46 -12.31 -2.20
CA THR A 148 -3.09 -11.93 -1.84
C THR A 148 -2.07 -12.98 -2.30
N LEU A 149 -2.41 -14.27 -2.23
CA LEU A 149 -1.64 -15.34 -2.86
C LEU A 149 -1.51 -15.14 -4.37
N LYS A 150 -2.58 -14.65 -5.02
CA LYS A 150 -2.56 -14.38 -6.46
C LYS A 150 -1.66 -13.19 -6.79
N ASP A 151 -1.77 -12.08 -6.06
CA ASP A 151 -0.89 -10.92 -6.20
C ASP A 151 0.59 -11.31 -5.98
N MET A 152 0.86 -12.20 -5.01
CA MET A 152 2.20 -12.73 -4.76
C MET A 152 2.74 -13.48 -5.98
N GLU A 153 1.95 -14.38 -6.55
CA GLU A 153 2.32 -15.15 -7.74
C GLU A 153 2.56 -14.24 -8.95
N GLU A 154 1.67 -13.27 -9.20
CA GLU A 154 1.78 -12.34 -10.32
C GLU A 154 3.07 -11.50 -10.25
N SER A 155 3.38 -10.91 -9.09
CA SER A 155 4.64 -10.20 -8.88
C SER A 155 5.86 -11.11 -8.99
N THR A 156 5.77 -12.36 -8.51
CA THR A 156 6.86 -13.34 -8.64
C THR A 156 7.17 -13.61 -10.11
N ARG A 157 6.14 -13.96 -10.91
CA ARG A 157 6.27 -14.23 -12.34
C ARG A 157 6.78 -13.02 -13.12
N ALA A 158 6.30 -11.82 -12.79
CA ALA A 158 6.76 -10.57 -13.40
C ALA A 158 8.25 -10.32 -13.12
N GLY A 159 8.67 -10.48 -11.86
CA GLY A 159 10.06 -10.32 -11.43
C GLY A 159 11.00 -11.32 -12.09
N ILE A 160 10.67 -12.62 -12.04
CA ILE A 160 11.47 -13.69 -12.67
C ILE A 160 11.54 -13.48 -14.17
N SER A 161 10.40 -13.25 -14.85
CA SER A 161 10.37 -13.05 -16.30
C SER A 161 11.25 -11.89 -16.74
N ARG A 162 11.28 -10.80 -15.95
CA ARG A 162 12.12 -9.64 -16.27
C ARG A 162 13.59 -9.92 -16.00
N LEU A 163 13.92 -10.51 -14.85
CA LEU A 163 15.31 -10.87 -14.51
C LEU A 163 15.89 -11.88 -15.49
N GLU A 164 15.14 -12.91 -15.89
CA GLU A 164 15.61 -13.88 -16.90
C GLU A 164 15.98 -13.24 -18.23
N ARG A 165 15.32 -12.14 -18.63
CA ARG A 165 15.65 -11.43 -19.88
C ARG A 165 16.95 -10.64 -19.80
N VAL A 166 17.27 -10.07 -18.65
CA VAL A 166 18.37 -9.09 -18.49
C VAL A 166 19.57 -9.64 -17.71
N GLU A 167 19.34 -10.60 -16.83
CA GLU A 167 20.30 -11.36 -16.03
C GLU A 167 19.94 -12.86 -16.06
N PRO A 168 20.12 -13.57 -17.19
CA PRO A 168 19.82 -14.99 -17.26
C PRO A 168 20.57 -15.78 -16.19
N ARG A 169 19.89 -16.75 -15.54
CA ARG A 169 20.45 -17.55 -14.43
C ARG A 169 20.95 -16.70 -13.25
N SER A 170 20.33 -15.55 -12.99
CA SER A 170 20.71 -14.70 -11.87
C SER A 170 20.64 -15.47 -10.54
N PRO A 171 21.68 -15.44 -9.69
CA PRO A 171 21.63 -16.06 -8.37
C PRO A 171 20.53 -15.46 -7.48
N LYS A 172 20.07 -14.23 -7.80
CA LYS A 172 18.94 -13.56 -7.12
C LYS A 172 17.63 -14.36 -7.24
N ILE A 173 17.38 -15.00 -8.39
CA ILE A 173 16.19 -15.83 -8.62
C ILE A 173 16.24 -17.06 -7.71
N LYS A 174 17.40 -17.74 -7.68
CA LYS A 174 17.59 -18.92 -6.83
C LYS A 174 17.48 -18.59 -5.34
N SER A 175 18.08 -17.48 -4.89
CA SER A 175 17.92 -17.03 -3.50
C SER A 175 16.48 -16.66 -3.18
N PHE A 176 15.81 -15.94 -4.08
CA PHE A 176 14.40 -15.58 -3.91
C PHE A 176 13.54 -16.83 -3.75
N ALA A 177 13.65 -17.82 -4.64
CA ALA A 177 12.83 -19.01 -4.61
C ALA A 177 13.04 -19.83 -3.33
N ARG A 178 14.28 -19.93 -2.84
CA ARG A 178 14.57 -20.56 -1.54
C ARG A 178 13.91 -19.80 -0.39
N ASP A 179 14.15 -18.49 -0.26
CA ASP A 179 13.59 -17.67 0.82
C ASP A 179 12.05 -17.74 0.81
N GLN A 180 11.47 -17.74 -0.38
CA GLN A 180 10.03 -17.75 -0.57
C GLN A 180 9.41 -19.10 -0.24
N LYS A 181 10.08 -20.23 -0.56
CA LYS A 181 9.69 -21.56 -0.13
C LYS A 181 9.69 -21.69 1.40
N GLU A 182 10.71 -21.13 2.05
CA GLU A 182 10.81 -21.11 3.52
C GLU A 182 9.65 -20.34 4.18
N VAL A 183 9.19 -19.25 3.55
CA VAL A 183 8.05 -18.46 4.04
C VAL A 183 6.71 -19.13 3.75
N VAL A 184 6.47 -19.55 2.51
CA VAL A 184 5.14 -20.02 2.06
C VAL A 184 4.86 -21.47 2.46
N GLY A 185 5.88 -22.34 2.49
CA GLY A 185 5.71 -23.76 2.82
C GLY A 185 4.98 -24.04 4.13
N PRO A 186 5.36 -23.40 5.26
CA PRO A 186 4.65 -23.56 6.53
C PRO A 186 3.19 -23.11 6.51
N MET A 187 2.83 -22.17 5.63
CA MET A 187 1.47 -21.62 5.54
C MET A 187 0.46 -22.64 5.04
N LEU A 188 0.88 -23.65 4.25
CA LEU A 188 0.00 -24.67 3.67
C LEU A 188 -0.92 -25.33 4.71
N THR A 189 -0.43 -25.53 5.92
CA THR A 189 -1.18 -26.16 7.02
C THR A 189 -2.31 -25.29 7.59
N GLN A 190 -2.32 -23.99 7.29
CA GLN A 190 -3.28 -23.01 7.79
C GLN A 190 -4.27 -22.58 6.69
N LEU A 191 -4.01 -22.92 5.44
CA LEU A 191 -4.84 -22.56 4.28
C LEU A 191 -6.05 -23.49 4.17
N ASN A 192 -7.14 -22.97 3.63
CA ASN A 192 -8.24 -23.84 3.17
C ASN A 192 -7.83 -24.60 1.90
N GLU A 193 -8.65 -25.58 1.49
CA GLU A 193 -8.34 -26.46 0.35
C GLU A 193 -8.01 -25.70 -0.94
N ALA A 194 -8.80 -24.68 -1.30
CA ALA A 194 -8.62 -23.92 -2.53
C ALA A 194 -7.32 -23.08 -2.49
N GLU A 195 -7.05 -22.46 -1.35
CA GLU A 195 -5.83 -21.67 -1.13
C GLU A 195 -4.57 -22.54 -1.07
N ALA A 196 -4.67 -23.73 -0.46
CA ALA A 196 -3.57 -24.69 -0.42
C ALA A 196 -3.19 -25.15 -1.83
N VAL A 197 -4.16 -25.50 -2.68
CA VAL A 197 -3.92 -25.86 -4.08
C VAL A 197 -3.21 -24.72 -4.84
N GLN A 198 -3.63 -23.48 -4.61
CA GLN A 198 -2.99 -22.31 -5.21
C GLN A 198 -1.53 -22.15 -4.73
N ALA A 199 -1.30 -22.24 -3.43
CA ALA A 199 0.02 -22.11 -2.82
C ALA A 199 0.95 -23.27 -3.22
N GLU A 200 0.46 -24.49 -3.36
CA GLU A 200 1.22 -25.64 -3.85
C GLU A 200 1.64 -25.46 -5.31
N GLY A 201 0.72 -25.02 -6.19
CA GLY A 201 1.07 -24.71 -7.59
C GLY A 201 2.10 -23.59 -7.70
N TYR A 202 2.06 -22.61 -6.79
CA TYR A 202 3.09 -21.58 -6.67
C TYR A 202 4.44 -22.14 -6.21
N LEU A 203 4.45 -23.00 -5.19
CA LEU A 203 5.67 -23.63 -4.68
C LEU A 203 6.35 -24.52 -5.73
N ASP A 204 5.57 -25.29 -6.49
CA ASP A 204 6.04 -26.08 -7.62
C ASP A 204 6.69 -25.19 -8.69
N TYR A 205 6.04 -24.07 -9.03
CA TYR A 205 6.60 -23.10 -9.97
C TYR A 205 7.96 -22.56 -9.52
N ILE A 206 8.10 -22.12 -8.27
CA ILE A 206 9.39 -21.56 -7.79
C ILE A 206 10.45 -22.63 -7.57
N GLU A 207 10.06 -23.86 -7.23
CA GLU A 207 10.98 -24.99 -7.10
C GLU A 207 11.59 -25.35 -8.45
N GLY A 208 10.80 -25.33 -9.52
CA GLY A 208 11.27 -25.49 -10.90
C GLY A 208 12.35 -24.48 -11.34
N LEU A 209 12.52 -23.36 -10.63
CA LEU A 209 13.57 -22.35 -10.88
C LEU A 209 14.88 -22.66 -10.15
N VAL A 210 14.84 -23.53 -9.14
CA VAL A 210 15.98 -23.85 -8.25
C VAL A 210 16.69 -25.13 -8.69
N VAL A 211 15.98 -26.04 -9.35
CA VAL A 211 16.54 -27.33 -9.83
C VAL A 211 17.65 -27.04 -10.84
N PRO A 212 18.87 -27.60 -10.65
CA PRO A 212 19.92 -27.47 -11.64
C PRO A 212 19.52 -28.24 -12.91
N ASN A 213 19.66 -27.58 -14.08
CA ASN A 213 19.84 -28.30 -15.35
C ASN A 213 21.14 -29.11 -15.31
#